data_AF-A0A1V1P4E9-F1
#
_entry.id   AF-A0A1V1P4E9-F1
#
_cell.length_a   1.000
_cell.length_b   1.000
_cell.length_c   1.000
_cell.angle_alpha   90.00
_cell.angle_beta   90.00
_cell.angle_gamma   90.00
#
_symmetry.space_group_name_H-M   'P 1'
#
loop_
_entity.id
_entity.type
_entity.pdbx_description
1 polymer ?
#
loop_
_entity_poly.entity_id
_entity_poly.type
_entity_poly.pdbx_seq_one_letter_code
_entity_poly.pdbx_strand_id
1 'polypeptide(L)'
;MLASIHFGKNWKFWVMTNIDSPIAIDHLFYILNNTTYDRPRLRALYALQQFPQSQILAYIEQNSLQTDLKNVVEEYVLKGRIIDYITMQQQSIPHKVNAVLKELNLLWNEDIQGVGLFGISNKTTDKESALKISFDSYISDKARWFVGRQFIIEEIDRFINSKDQESGYVIIKGEPGIGKSAFMAQLVKSRGYIHHFNVALQSINTVRHFLANIYSQITSKFDIKDIPWSEEAANDGVLLNQLLEEASLQTQDKLVILIDALDELDSSELKTNTNAFFLPKQLPKIFTLSLPRVVNLISDFTSQKGRKRDHIRIFISKQYPGCHSIYPGTIIR
;
A
#
# COMPACT_ATOMS: atom_id res chain seq x y z
N MET A 1 -13.50 -16.23 19.85
CA MET A 1 -13.28 -15.02 20.66
C MET A 1 -11.78 -14.68 20.75
N LEU A 2 -10.91 -15.60 21.23
CA LEU A 2 -9.43 -15.46 21.19
C LEU A 2 -8.87 -15.13 19.79
N ALA A 3 -9.44 -15.72 18.73
CA ALA A 3 -8.96 -15.53 17.36
C ALA A 3 -8.93 -14.06 16.88
N SER A 4 -9.77 -13.17 17.42
CA SER A 4 -9.82 -11.77 16.99
C SER A 4 -8.58 -11.00 17.42
N ILE A 5 -8.14 -11.15 18.68
CA ILE A 5 -6.92 -10.52 19.20
C ILE A 5 -5.67 -11.21 18.66
N HIS A 6 -5.75 -12.53 18.40
CA HIS A 6 -4.63 -13.29 17.87
C HIS A 6 -4.39 -13.08 16.36
N PHE A 7 -5.43 -13.01 15.54
CA PHE A 7 -5.32 -13.14 14.07
C PHE A 7 -6.14 -12.12 13.25
N GLY A 8 -7.00 -11.31 13.85
CA GLY A 8 -7.99 -10.51 13.11
C GLY A 8 -7.63 -9.05 12.85
N LYS A 9 -8.05 -8.53 11.68
CA LYS A 9 -8.08 -7.08 11.35
C LYS A 9 -9.16 -6.29 12.14
N ASN A 10 -9.96 -6.97 12.96
CA ASN A 10 -11.20 -6.45 13.55
C ASN A 10 -11.21 -6.45 15.09
N TRP A 11 -10.04 -6.48 15.73
CA TRP A 11 -9.95 -6.54 17.20
C TRP A 11 -10.43 -5.24 17.88
N LYS A 12 -10.29 -4.07 17.22
CA LYS A 12 -10.92 -2.82 17.69
C LYS A 12 -12.43 -2.99 17.87
N PHE A 13 -13.11 -3.50 16.85
CA PHE A 13 -14.55 -3.73 16.92
C PHE A 13 -14.91 -4.63 18.10
N TRP A 14 -14.17 -5.72 18.29
CA TRP A 14 -14.38 -6.61 19.44
C TRP A 14 -14.19 -5.89 20.78
N VAL A 15 -13.14 -5.08 20.95
CA VAL A 15 -12.91 -4.32 22.20
C VAL A 15 -14.07 -3.36 22.44
N MET A 16 -14.46 -2.57 21.44
CA MET A 16 -15.55 -1.59 21.57
C MET A 16 -16.90 -2.24 21.89
N THR A 17 -17.20 -3.41 21.32
CA THR A 17 -18.45 -4.14 21.61
C THR A 17 -18.46 -4.79 22.99
N ASN A 18 -17.30 -4.97 23.64
CA ASN A 18 -17.20 -5.68 24.92
C ASN A 18 -16.63 -4.79 26.04
N ILE A 19 -16.58 -3.47 25.85
CA ILE A 19 -15.87 -2.52 26.73
C ILE A 19 -16.37 -2.53 28.17
N ASP A 20 -17.65 -2.88 28.38
CA ASP A 20 -18.30 -2.93 29.69
C ASP A 20 -18.33 -4.35 30.29
N SER A 21 -17.76 -5.35 29.61
CA SER A 21 -17.82 -6.76 30.02
C SER A 21 -16.63 -7.17 30.88
N PRO A 22 -16.83 -7.55 32.16
CA PRO A 22 -15.75 -8.07 33.01
C PRO A 22 -15.13 -9.36 32.45
N ILE A 23 -15.93 -10.20 31.78
CA ILE A 23 -15.47 -11.45 31.14
C ILE A 23 -14.45 -11.15 30.03
N ALA A 24 -14.56 -10.00 29.35
CA ALA A 24 -13.58 -9.61 28.35
C ALA A 24 -12.22 -9.26 28.98
N ILE A 25 -12.21 -8.70 30.20
CA ILE A 25 -10.99 -8.44 30.97
C ILE A 25 -10.32 -9.77 31.35
N ASP A 26 -11.09 -10.76 31.82
CA ASP A 26 -10.56 -12.10 32.12
C ASP A 26 -9.88 -12.72 30.90
N HIS A 27 -10.48 -12.56 29.72
CA HIS A 27 -9.90 -13.04 28.46
C HIS A 27 -8.61 -12.31 28.07
N LEU A 28 -8.54 -10.99 28.28
CA LEU A 28 -7.33 -10.21 28.00
C LEU A 28 -6.18 -10.65 28.90
N PHE A 29 -6.42 -10.83 30.19
CA PHE A 29 -5.41 -11.36 31.11
C PHE A 29 -5.05 -12.81 30.82
N TYR A 30 -5.99 -13.63 30.37
CA TYR A 30 -5.69 -14.98 29.89
C TYR A 30 -4.67 -14.96 28.73
N ILE A 31 -4.81 -14.04 27.76
CA ILE A 31 -3.85 -13.86 26.66
C ILE A 31 -2.47 -13.44 27.20
N LEU A 32 -2.43 -12.52 28.15
CA LEU A 32 -1.19 -12.02 28.75
C LEU A 32 -0.46 -13.07 29.59
N ASN A 33 -1.16 -14.07 30.13
CA ASN A 33 -0.55 -15.11 30.94
C ASN A 33 -0.17 -16.37 30.13
N ASN A 34 -0.96 -16.72 29.10
CA ASN A 34 -0.86 -18.04 28.47
C ASN A 34 -0.28 -18.02 27.05
N THR A 35 0.05 -16.85 26.50
CA THR A 35 0.52 -16.73 25.11
C THR A 35 1.96 -16.24 25.07
N THR A 36 2.75 -16.83 24.16
CA THR A 36 4.15 -16.45 23.91
C THR A 36 4.31 -15.52 22.72
N TYR A 37 3.24 -15.22 21.99
CA TYR A 37 3.26 -14.34 20.82
C TYR A 37 3.20 -12.87 21.24
N ASP A 38 4.15 -12.04 20.79
CA ASP A 38 4.24 -10.65 21.26
C ASP A 38 3.09 -9.78 20.74
N ARG A 39 2.68 -9.93 19.47
CA ARG A 39 1.64 -9.07 18.86
C ARG A 39 0.28 -9.18 19.58
N PRO A 40 -0.25 -10.39 19.89
CA PRO A 40 -1.46 -10.54 20.70
C PRO A 40 -1.32 -9.96 22.12
N ARG A 41 -0.15 -10.11 22.76
CA ARG A 41 0.10 -9.55 24.11
C ARG A 41 0.09 -8.03 24.10
N LEU A 42 0.78 -7.40 23.14
CA LEU A 42 0.82 -5.94 23.00
C LEU A 42 -0.57 -5.36 22.68
N ARG A 43 -1.35 -6.04 21.82
CA ARG A 43 -2.76 -5.69 21.57
C ARG A 43 -3.61 -5.81 22.83
N ALA A 44 -3.43 -6.88 23.60
CA ALA A 44 -4.20 -7.09 24.83
C ALA A 44 -3.90 -6.02 25.88
N LEU A 45 -2.64 -5.61 26.03
CA LEU A 45 -2.27 -4.50 26.91
C LEU A 45 -2.91 -3.17 26.47
N TYR A 46 -2.85 -2.83 25.18
CA TYR A 46 -3.51 -1.63 24.69
C TYR A 46 -5.03 -1.70 24.85
N ALA A 47 -5.63 -2.87 24.56
CA ALA A 47 -7.06 -3.09 24.72
C ALA A 47 -7.50 -2.86 26.16
N LEU A 48 -6.75 -3.36 27.15
CA LEU A 48 -7.03 -3.14 28.58
C LEU A 48 -7.14 -1.65 28.91
N GLN A 49 -6.29 -0.78 28.33
CA GLN A 49 -6.34 0.67 28.59
C GLN A 49 -7.69 1.31 28.21
N GLN A 50 -8.46 0.66 27.32
CA GLN A 50 -9.75 1.16 26.87
C GLN A 50 -10.89 0.81 27.85
N PHE A 51 -10.71 -0.18 28.72
CA PHE A 51 -11.72 -0.62 29.68
C PHE A 51 -11.80 0.32 30.90
N PRO A 52 -12.94 0.36 31.61
CA PRO A 52 -13.06 1.14 32.83
C PRO A 52 -12.01 0.73 33.87
N GLN A 53 -11.22 1.69 34.36
CA GLN A 53 -10.12 1.42 35.30
C GLN A 53 -10.58 0.69 36.57
N SER A 54 -11.79 0.96 37.05
CA SER A 54 -12.38 0.29 38.22
C SER A 54 -12.49 -1.23 38.03
N GLN A 55 -12.82 -1.69 36.82
CA GLN A 55 -12.92 -3.12 36.53
C GLN A 55 -11.53 -3.78 36.45
N ILE A 56 -10.53 -3.07 35.92
CA ILE A 56 -9.14 -3.55 35.85
C ILE A 56 -8.57 -3.66 37.27
N LEU A 57 -8.77 -2.66 38.11
CA LEU A 57 -8.36 -2.66 39.52
C LEU A 57 -9.01 -3.81 40.29
N ALA A 58 -10.32 -4.00 40.13
CA ALA A 58 -11.04 -5.11 40.76
C ALA A 58 -10.46 -6.47 40.33
N TYR A 59 -10.08 -6.64 39.07
CA TYR A 59 -9.43 -7.86 38.60
C TYR A 59 -8.06 -8.07 39.27
N ILE A 60 -7.23 -7.02 39.37
CA ILE A 60 -5.89 -7.09 40.00
C ILE A 60 -5.98 -7.41 41.50
N GLU A 61 -6.99 -6.89 42.20
CA GLU A 61 -7.22 -7.18 43.62
C GLU A 61 -7.66 -8.64 43.86
N GLN A 62 -8.48 -9.17 42.96
CA GLN A 62 -9.03 -10.53 43.07
C GLN A 62 -8.08 -11.61 42.55
N ASN A 63 -7.11 -11.27 41.69
CA ASN A 63 -6.23 -12.22 41.04
C ASN A 63 -4.76 -11.88 41.28
N SER A 64 -3.98 -12.88 41.70
CA SER A 64 -2.52 -12.71 41.85
C SER A 64 -1.83 -12.68 40.48
N LEU A 65 -1.43 -11.48 40.04
CA LEU A 65 -0.63 -11.29 38.83
C LEU A 65 0.86 -11.53 39.09
N GLN A 66 1.57 -12.02 38.07
CA GLN A 66 3.04 -12.04 38.08
C GLN A 66 3.58 -10.61 38.23
N THR A 67 4.64 -10.44 39.01
CA THR A 67 5.20 -9.12 39.38
C THR A 67 5.49 -8.24 38.16
N ASP A 68 6.10 -8.79 37.12
CA ASP A 68 6.43 -8.03 35.92
C ASP A 68 5.19 -7.54 35.15
N LEU A 69 4.17 -8.40 35.01
CA LEU A 69 2.93 -8.03 34.34
C LEU A 69 2.14 -6.99 35.15
N LYS A 70 2.10 -7.17 36.47
CA LYS A 70 1.47 -6.21 37.39
C LYS A 70 2.08 -4.82 37.24
N ASN A 71 3.42 -4.74 37.25
CA ASN A 71 4.14 -3.48 37.06
C ASN A 71 3.80 -2.81 35.73
N VAL A 72 3.72 -3.57 34.63
CA VAL A 72 3.36 -3.01 33.31
C VAL A 72 1.93 -2.45 33.31
N VAL A 73 0.99 -3.16 33.91
CA VAL A 73 -0.42 -2.73 33.97
C VAL A 73 -0.57 -1.48 34.84
N GLU A 74 0.04 -1.46 36.02
CA GLU A 74 -0.05 -0.31 36.93
C GLU A 74 0.67 0.93 36.39
N GLU A 75 1.86 0.77 35.81
CA GLU A 75 2.67 1.91 35.36
C GLU A 75 2.23 2.46 34.00
N TYR A 76 1.78 1.60 33.08
CA TYR A 76 1.53 2.00 31.71
C TYR A 76 0.06 1.90 31.30
N VAL A 77 -0.67 0.85 31.67
CA VAL A 77 -2.08 0.72 31.28
C VAL A 77 -2.96 1.67 32.08
N LEU A 78 -2.89 1.64 33.41
CA LEU A 78 -3.74 2.47 34.28
C LEU A 78 -3.40 3.96 34.19
N LYS A 79 -2.15 4.32 33.84
CA LYS A 79 -1.73 5.71 33.66
C LYS A 79 -1.96 6.26 32.26
N GLY A 80 -2.53 5.48 31.33
CA GLY A 80 -2.77 5.94 29.97
C GLY A 80 -1.51 6.04 29.09
N ARG A 81 -0.44 5.34 29.48
CA ARG A 81 0.90 5.42 28.86
C ARG A 81 1.28 4.13 28.11
N ILE A 82 0.31 3.31 27.71
CA ILE A 82 0.64 2.02 27.11
C ILE A 82 1.38 2.12 25.77
N ILE A 83 1.17 3.22 25.03
CA ILE A 83 1.88 3.48 23.76
C ILE A 83 3.38 3.69 24.03
N ASP A 84 3.75 4.38 25.11
CA ASP A 84 5.15 4.54 25.52
C ASP A 84 5.80 3.17 25.72
N TYR A 85 5.14 2.29 26.49
CA TYR A 85 5.63 0.95 26.75
C TYR A 85 5.77 0.12 25.47
N ILE A 86 4.74 0.12 24.60
CA ILE A 86 4.79 -0.62 23.32
C ILE A 86 5.95 -0.10 22.46
N THR A 87 6.15 1.21 22.42
CA THR A 87 7.24 1.85 21.67
C THR A 87 8.61 1.48 22.24
N MET A 88 8.76 1.41 23.57
CA MET A 88 10.01 0.95 24.21
C MET A 88 10.38 -0.48 23.80
N GLN A 89 9.40 -1.36 23.54
CA GLN A 89 9.66 -2.73 23.09
C GLN A 89 10.28 -2.80 21.68
N GLN A 90 10.31 -1.70 20.92
CA GLN A 90 10.88 -1.65 19.58
C GLN A 90 12.38 -2.00 19.56
N GLN A 91 13.09 -1.77 20.68
CA GLN A 91 14.51 -2.16 20.83
C GLN A 91 14.71 -3.69 20.78
N SER A 92 13.74 -4.45 21.28
CA SER A 92 13.83 -5.92 21.39
C SER A 92 13.13 -6.64 20.24
N ILE A 93 11.96 -6.16 19.80
CA ILE A 93 11.09 -6.84 18.84
C ILE A 93 10.49 -5.88 17.79
N PRO A 94 11.34 -5.18 17.00
CA PRO A 94 10.94 -4.04 16.17
C PRO A 94 9.83 -4.36 15.16
N HIS A 95 9.91 -5.48 14.45
CA HIS A 95 8.90 -5.84 13.44
C HIS A 95 7.51 -6.08 14.03
N LYS A 96 7.44 -6.65 15.24
CA LYS A 96 6.16 -6.96 15.90
C LYS A 96 5.55 -5.69 16.50
N VAL A 97 6.38 -4.84 17.08
CA VAL A 97 5.98 -3.53 17.63
C VAL A 97 5.47 -2.61 16.54
N ASN A 98 6.21 -2.45 15.45
CA ASN A 98 5.80 -1.61 14.33
C ASN A 98 4.47 -2.06 13.71
N ALA A 99 4.22 -3.38 13.68
CA ALA A 99 2.94 -3.92 13.23
C ALA A 99 1.78 -3.51 14.16
N VAL A 100 1.99 -3.55 15.48
CA VAL A 100 0.98 -3.13 16.46
C VAL A 100 0.76 -1.62 16.40
N LEU A 101 1.82 -0.81 16.45
CA LEU A 101 1.71 0.66 16.42
C LEU A 101 1.02 1.14 15.14
N LYS A 102 1.28 0.49 13.99
CA LYS A 102 0.53 0.74 12.74
C LYS A 102 -0.96 0.43 12.87
N GLU A 103 -1.33 -0.66 13.55
CA GLU A 103 -2.75 -0.97 13.80
C GLU A 103 -3.40 0.03 14.75
N LEU A 104 -2.67 0.52 15.75
CA LEU A 104 -3.17 1.54 16.68
C LEU A 104 -3.44 2.85 15.95
N ASN A 105 -2.50 3.30 15.11
CA ASN A 105 -2.73 4.47 14.27
C ASN A 105 -3.92 4.25 13.31
N LEU A 106 -3.98 3.13 12.58
CA LEU A 106 -5.02 2.88 11.58
C LEU A 106 -6.41 2.64 12.17
N LEU A 107 -6.51 1.82 13.21
CA LEU A 107 -7.79 1.43 13.79
C LEU A 107 -8.24 2.43 14.84
N TRP A 108 -7.33 2.88 15.70
CA TRP A 108 -7.66 3.68 16.89
C TRP A 108 -7.36 5.17 16.73
N ASN A 109 -6.79 5.59 15.60
CA ASN A 109 -6.45 6.99 15.31
C ASN A 109 -5.48 7.59 16.35
N GLU A 110 -4.57 6.76 16.86
CA GLU A 110 -3.54 7.17 17.82
C GLU A 110 -2.43 7.99 17.12
N ASP A 111 -2.04 9.10 17.74
CA ASP A 111 -0.96 9.98 17.27
C ASP A 111 0.39 9.49 17.82
N ILE A 112 1.00 8.52 17.12
CA ILE A 112 2.22 7.83 17.58
C ILE A 112 3.44 8.48 16.93
N GLN A 113 4.11 9.33 17.71
CA GLN A 113 5.39 9.98 17.34
C GLN A 113 6.45 8.92 16.99
N GLY A 114 7.06 9.00 15.80
CA GLY A 114 8.08 8.04 15.35
C GLY A 114 7.53 6.72 14.78
N VAL A 115 6.23 6.47 14.91
CA VAL A 115 5.46 5.58 14.02
C VAL A 115 4.55 6.44 13.16
N GLY A 116 5.17 7.44 12.53
CA GLY A 116 4.57 8.06 11.37
C GLY A 116 4.42 7.01 10.27
N LEU A 117 3.41 7.19 9.42
CA LEU A 117 3.60 6.87 8.01
C LEU A 117 5.02 7.30 7.62
N PHE A 118 5.87 6.33 7.29
CA PHE A 118 7.26 6.52 6.88
C PHE A 118 8.26 6.80 8.02
N GLY A 119 9.46 6.22 7.88
CA GLY A 119 10.63 6.51 8.69
C GLY A 119 11.12 7.95 8.46
N ILE A 120 10.37 8.93 8.97
CA ILE A 120 10.71 10.33 8.95
C ILE A 120 11.39 10.64 10.29
N SER A 121 12.72 10.80 10.24
CA SER A 121 13.45 11.50 11.28
C SER A 121 12.95 12.95 11.28
N ASN A 122 12.11 13.33 12.24
CA ASN A 122 11.73 14.72 12.47
C ASN A 122 12.95 15.51 12.94
N LYS A 123 13.72 16.01 11.97
CA LYS A 123 14.44 17.27 12.10
C LYS A 123 14.26 18.05 10.80
N THR A 124 13.59 19.20 10.97
CA THR A 124 13.59 20.39 10.12
C THR A 124 12.97 20.27 8.72
N THR A 125 11.84 20.99 8.57
CA THR A 125 11.39 21.70 7.36
C THR A 125 11.82 21.12 6.02
N ASP A 126 10.94 20.34 5.39
CA ASP A 126 10.69 20.37 3.94
C ASP A 126 9.39 19.62 3.64
N LYS A 127 8.37 20.34 3.14
CA LYS A 127 7.07 19.75 2.72
C LYS A 127 7.22 18.67 1.63
N GLU A 128 8.37 18.60 0.96
CA GLU A 128 8.70 17.57 -0.04
C GLU A 128 9.15 16.24 0.57
N SER A 129 9.69 16.24 1.80
CA SER A 129 10.18 15.03 2.48
C SER A 129 9.06 14.08 2.95
N ALA A 130 7.83 14.59 3.09
CA ALA A 130 6.65 13.84 3.50
C ALA A 130 6.03 12.98 2.38
N LEU A 131 6.49 13.10 1.13
CA LEU A 131 5.92 12.41 -0.04
C LEU A 131 6.65 11.09 -0.40
N LYS A 132 7.71 10.72 0.34
CA LYS A 132 8.60 9.62 -0.06
C LYS A 132 8.10 8.26 0.42
N ILE A 133 7.30 7.60 -0.41
CA ILE A 133 6.95 6.19 -0.25
C ILE A 133 8.14 5.33 -0.68
N SER A 134 8.74 4.56 0.24
CA SER A 134 9.76 3.56 -0.13
C SER A 134 9.14 2.18 -0.33
N PHE A 135 9.46 1.56 -1.48
CA PHE A 135 9.10 0.19 -1.81
C PHE A 135 10.28 -0.78 -1.68
N ASP A 136 11.43 -0.36 -1.12
CA ASP A 136 12.68 -1.13 -1.18
C ASP A 136 12.55 -2.54 -0.58
N SER A 137 11.93 -2.64 0.60
CA SER A 137 11.67 -3.94 1.24
C SER A 137 10.68 -4.79 0.44
N TYR A 138 9.67 -4.17 -0.18
CA TYR A 138 8.68 -4.87 -0.99
C TYR A 138 9.29 -5.41 -2.28
N ILE A 139 10.08 -4.57 -2.98
CA ILE A 139 10.81 -4.94 -4.19
C ILE A 139 11.80 -6.05 -3.89
N SER A 140 12.58 -5.92 -2.81
CA SER A 140 13.57 -6.92 -2.40
C SER A 140 12.91 -8.29 -2.14
N ASP A 141 11.81 -8.31 -1.39
CA ASP A 141 11.05 -9.53 -1.10
C ASP A 141 10.49 -10.17 -2.38
N LYS A 142 9.80 -9.38 -3.21
CA LYS A 142 9.15 -9.87 -4.44
C LYS A 142 10.13 -10.31 -5.52
N ALA A 143 11.30 -9.66 -5.62
CA ALA A 143 12.32 -9.99 -6.61
C ALA A 143 13.28 -11.10 -6.15
N ARG A 144 13.32 -11.46 -4.85
CA ARG A 144 14.32 -12.39 -4.28
C ARG A 144 14.43 -13.73 -4.99
N TRP A 145 13.30 -14.29 -5.40
CA TRP A 145 13.20 -15.60 -6.04
C TRP A 145 12.63 -15.51 -7.46
N PHE A 146 12.70 -14.33 -8.07
CA PHE A 146 12.18 -14.14 -9.42
C PHE A 146 13.09 -14.83 -10.44
N VAL A 147 12.53 -15.76 -11.22
CA VAL A 147 13.23 -16.49 -12.29
C VAL A 147 12.34 -16.60 -13.54
N GLY A 148 12.98 -16.54 -14.72
CA GLY A 148 12.30 -16.71 -16.01
C GLY A 148 11.56 -15.46 -16.52
N ARG A 149 10.58 -15.68 -17.41
CA ARG A 149 9.78 -14.63 -18.09
C ARG A 149 10.55 -13.67 -19.00
N GLN A 150 11.75 -14.06 -19.45
CA GLN A 150 12.56 -13.26 -20.36
C GLN A 150 11.79 -12.87 -21.63
N PHE A 151 10.96 -13.77 -22.16
CA PHE A 151 10.11 -13.49 -23.32
C PHE A 151 9.14 -12.31 -23.13
N ILE A 152 8.71 -12.03 -21.89
CA ILE A 152 7.85 -10.88 -21.57
C ILE A 152 8.69 -9.60 -21.62
N ILE A 153 9.89 -9.64 -21.02
CA ILE A 153 10.84 -8.53 -21.07
C ILE A 153 11.18 -8.19 -22.52
N GLU A 154 11.46 -9.19 -23.35
CA GLU A 154 11.75 -9.00 -24.77
C GLU A 154 10.58 -8.42 -25.58
N GLU A 155 9.34 -8.76 -25.25
CA GLU A 155 8.17 -8.18 -25.91
C GLU A 155 7.96 -6.72 -25.48
N ILE A 156 8.17 -6.42 -24.20
CA ILE A 156 8.14 -5.04 -23.68
C ILE A 156 9.27 -4.22 -24.31
N ASP A 157 10.50 -4.74 -24.36
CA ASP A 157 11.65 -4.07 -24.96
C ASP A 157 11.40 -3.82 -26.46
N ARG A 158 10.83 -4.79 -27.19
CA ARG A 158 10.44 -4.59 -28.59
C ARG A 158 9.41 -3.49 -28.77
N PHE A 159 8.44 -3.39 -27.86
CA PHE A 159 7.44 -2.34 -27.90
C PHE A 159 8.03 -0.96 -27.59
N ILE A 160 8.81 -0.86 -26.50
CA ILE A 160 9.45 0.40 -26.07
C ILE A 160 10.37 0.95 -27.15
N ASN A 161 11.14 0.07 -27.80
CA ASN A 161 12.13 0.44 -28.81
C ASN A 161 11.58 0.51 -30.25
N SER A 162 10.27 0.33 -30.43
CA SER A 162 9.64 0.40 -31.75
C SER A 162 9.62 1.85 -32.27
N LYS A 163 10.15 2.07 -33.47
CA LYS A 163 10.16 3.40 -34.12
C LYS A 163 8.75 3.98 -34.35
N ASP A 164 7.76 3.13 -34.56
CA ASP A 164 6.36 3.54 -34.80
C ASP A 164 5.57 3.90 -33.53
N GLN A 165 6.21 3.77 -32.35
CA GLN A 165 5.57 3.93 -31.05
C GLN A 165 6.22 5.07 -30.26
N GLU A 166 5.57 6.23 -30.28
CA GLU A 166 6.01 7.39 -29.50
C GLU A 166 5.61 7.31 -28.03
N SER A 167 4.44 6.74 -27.73
CA SER A 167 3.91 6.53 -26.38
C SER A 167 2.86 5.42 -26.37
N GLY A 168 2.48 4.92 -25.19
CA GLY A 168 1.41 3.95 -25.06
C GLY A 168 1.31 3.22 -23.72
N TYR A 169 0.30 2.38 -23.63
CA TYR A 169 -0.01 1.56 -22.48
C TYR A 169 0.29 0.10 -22.76
N VAL A 170 1.01 -0.53 -21.83
CA VAL A 170 1.17 -1.98 -21.80
C VAL A 170 0.40 -2.51 -20.61
N ILE A 171 -0.47 -3.48 -20.87
CA ILE A 171 -1.25 -4.15 -19.85
C ILE A 171 -0.92 -5.62 -20.02
N ILE A 172 -0.13 -6.21 -19.13
CA ILE A 172 0.00 -7.67 -19.11
C ILE A 172 -1.33 -8.21 -18.53
N LYS A 173 -1.66 -9.49 -18.48
CA LYS A 173 -2.85 -10.04 -17.78
C LYS A 173 -2.52 -11.46 -17.41
N GLY A 174 -2.91 -11.92 -16.24
CA GLY A 174 -2.64 -13.30 -15.83
C GLY A 174 -3.32 -13.66 -14.52
N GLU A 175 -3.39 -14.95 -14.25
CA GLU A 175 -4.04 -15.50 -13.05
C GLU A 175 -3.42 -14.95 -11.75
N PRO A 176 -4.19 -14.80 -10.66
CA PRO A 176 -3.64 -14.48 -9.35
C PRO A 176 -2.50 -15.44 -8.97
N GLY A 177 -1.47 -14.93 -8.29
CA GLY A 177 -0.32 -15.75 -7.89
C GLY A 177 0.69 -16.08 -8.99
N ILE A 178 0.43 -15.77 -10.28
CA ILE A 178 1.34 -16.11 -11.41
C ILE A 178 2.68 -15.32 -11.43
N GLY A 179 2.89 -14.43 -10.45
CA GLY A 179 4.15 -13.68 -10.28
C GLY A 179 4.21 -12.30 -10.95
N LYS A 180 3.09 -11.62 -11.17
CA LYS A 180 3.04 -10.30 -11.84
C LYS A 180 3.76 -9.20 -11.04
N SER A 181 3.46 -9.08 -9.74
CA SER A 181 4.16 -8.14 -8.85
C SER A 181 5.64 -8.45 -8.73
N ALA A 182 6.02 -9.74 -8.74
CA ALA A 182 7.41 -10.18 -8.75
C ALA A 182 8.14 -9.79 -10.06
N PHE A 183 7.46 -9.92 -11.19
CA PHE A 183 7.95 -9.44 -12.48
C PHE A 183 8.16 -7.92 -12.49
N MET A 184 7.21 -7.14 -11.97
CA MET A 184 7.35 -5.68 -11.87
C MET A 184 8.47 -5.28 -10.92
N ALA A 185 8.58 -5.91 -9.75
CA ALA A 185 9.70 -5.71 -8.83
C ALA A 185 11.05 -6.00 -9.49
N GLN A 186 11.14 -7.04 -10.31
CA GLN A 186 12.35 -7.34 -11.07
C GLN A 186 12.67 -6.25 -12.10
N LEU A 187 11.68 -5.69 -12.80
CA LEU A 187 11.90 -4.57 -13.72
C LEU A 187 12.38 -3.32 -12.99
N VAL A 188 11.80 -3.00 -11.82
CA VAL A 188 12.29 -1.90 -10.98
C VAL A 188 13.75 -2.13 -10.59
N LYS A 189 14.07 -3.31 -10.05
CA LYS A 189 15.42 -3.64 -9.58
C LYS A 189 16.47 -3.62 -10.71
N SER A 190 16.11 -4.09 -11.90
CA SER A 190 17.04 -4.22 -13.03
C SER A 190 17.15 -2.99 -13.92
N ARG A 191 16.10 -2.16 -14.01
CA ARG A 191 16.03 -1.02 -14.93
C ARG A 191 15.86 0.34 -14.25
N GLY A 192 15.56 0.37 -12.96
CA GLY A 192 15.34 1.63 -12.22
C GLY A 192 14.14 2.44 -12.73
N TYR A 193 13.12 1.75 -13.25
CA TYR A 193 11.90 2.43 -13.74
C TYR A 193 11.15 3.11 -12.59
N ILE A 194 10.49 4.21 -12.93
CA ILE A 194 9.56 4.88 -12.02
C ILE A 194 8.42 3.91 -11.75
N HIS A 195 7.97 3.81 -10.51
CA HIS A 195 7.06 2.74 -10.14
C HIS A 195 6.14 3.10 -8.97
N HIS A 196 4.97 2.48 -8.93
CA HIS A 196 4.09 2.47 -7.79
C HIS A 196 3.51 1.07 -7.59
N PHE A 197 3.47 0.61 -6.34
CA PHE A 197 2.81 -0.63 -5.98
C PHE A 197 1.62 -0.31 -5.08
N ASN A 198 0.42 -0.72 -5.49
CA ASN A 198 -0.68 -0.76 -4.53
C ASN A 198 -0.49 -1.97 -3.61
N VAL A 199 -0.36 -1.70 -2.32
CA VAL A 199 -0.17 -2.73 -1.29
C VAL A 199 -1.26 -2.51 -0.24
N ALA A 200 -2.43 -3.14 -0.45
CA ALA A 200 -3.58 -2.96 0.43
C ALA A 200 -3.28 -3.29 1.91
N LEU A 201 -2.42 -4.28 2.17
CA LEU A 201 -1.97 -4.62 3.54
C LEU A 201 -1.18 -3.49 4.21
N GLN A 202 -0.63 -2.57 3.42
CA GLN A 202 0.12 -1.42 3.89
C GLN A 202 -0.67 -0.12 3.81
N SER A 203 -1.94 -0.15 3.38
CA SER A 203 -2.79 1.02 3.09
C SER A 203 -2.21 1.96 2.04
N ILE A 204 -1.30 1.45 1.19
CA ILE A 204 -0.76 2.18 0.04
C ILE A 204 -1.63 1.79 -1.15
N ASN A 205 -2.83 2.34 -1.22
CA ASN A 205 -3.81 1.96 -2.25
C ASN A 205 -4.80 3.09 -2.55
N THR A 206 -4.42 4.34 -2.35
CA THR A 206 -5.23 5.52 -2.68
C THR A 206 -4.62 6.27 -3.85
N VAL A 207 -5.43 7.06 -4.54
CA VAL A 207 -4.95 7.87 -5.67
C VAL A 207 -3.91 8.88 -5.21
N ARG A 208 -4.09 9.43 -4.00
CA ARG A 208 -3.11 10.31 -3.36
C ARG A 208 -1.76 9.64 -3.18
N HIS A 209 -1.71 8.40 -2.69
CA HIS A 209 -0.45 7.65 -2.53
C HIS A 209 0.24 7.42 -3.88
N PHE A 210 -0.53 7.08 -4.91
CA PHE A 210 -0.02 6.96 -6.26
C PHE A 210 0.60 8.27 -6.76
N LEU A 211 -0.16 9.37 -6.72
CA LEU A 211 0.28 10.67 -7.22
C LEU A 211 1.49 11.19 -6.44
N ALA A 212 1.47 11.14 -5.10
CA ALA A 212 2.57 11.58 -4.25
C ALA A 212 3.88 10.86 -4.58
N ASN A 213 3.81 9.54 -4.76
CA ASN A 213 4.97 8.73 -5.08
C ASN A 213 5.51 8.98 -6.50
N ILE A 214 4.62 9.05 -7.50
CA ILE A 214 5.03 9.37 -8.88
C ILE A 214 5.61 10.78 -8.96
N TYR A 215 4.98 11.75 -8.30
CA TYR A 215 5.48 13.11 -8.16
C TYR A 215 6.90 13.11 -7.60
N SER A 216 7.11 12.53 -6.42
CA SER A 216 8.42 12.47 -5.78
C SER A 216 9.50 11.83 -6.66
N GLN A 217 9.18 10.73 -7.36
CA GLN A 217 10.14 10.05 -8.23
C GLN A 217 10.49 10.86 -9.49
N ILE A 218 9.49 11.50 -10.13
CA ILE A 218 9.73 12.29 -11.33
C ILE A 218 10.49 13.58 -10.99
N THR A 219 10.04 14.35 -9.98
CA THR A 219 10.71 15.61 -9.61
C THR A 219 12.13 15.37 -9.16
N SER A 220 12.38 14.30 -8.38
CA SER A 220 13.75 13.94 -7.98
C SER A 220 14.63 13.49 -9.15
N LYS A 221 14.06 12.77 -10.13
CA LYS A 221 14.83 12.24 -11.27
C LYS A 221 15.20 13.31 -12.29
N PHE A 222 14.34 14.30 -12.47
CA PHE A 222 14.47 15.35 -13.49
C PHE A 222 14.73 16.74 -12.90
N ASP A 223 14.92 16.88 -11.59
CA ASP A 223 15.12 18.17 -10.89
C ASP A 223 14.03 19.22 -11.21
N ILE A 224 12.78 18.78 -11.35
CA ILE A 224 11.64 19.66 -11.67
C ILE A 224 11.23 20.42 -10.40
N LYS A 225 11.38 21.76 -10.42
CA LYS A 225 11.06 22.66 -9.29
C LYS A 225 9.83 23.54 -9.54
N ASP A 226 9.45 23.74 -10.80
CA ASP A 226 8.42 24.71 -11.19
C ASP A 226 6.98 24.17 -11.12
N ILE A 227 6.81 22.90 -10.76
CA ILE A 227 5.50 22.25 -10.59
C ILE A 227 5.31 21.92 -9.10
N PRO A 228 4.73 22.82 -8.29
CA PRO A 228 4.55 22.57 -6.87
C PRO A 228 3.45 21.54 -6.61
N TRP A 229 3.63 20.71 -5.59
CA TRP A 229 2.56 19.87 -5.04
C TRP A 229 1.45 20.76 -4.45
N SER A 230 0.19 20.49 -4.80
CA SER A 230 -0.96 21.03 -4.07
C SER A 230 -1.99 19.93 -3.80
N GLU A 231 -2.65 20.04 -2.65
CA GLU A 231 -3.71 19.10 -2.24
C GLU A 231 -4.94 19.21 -3.15
N GLU A 232 -5.20 20.38 -3.75
CA GLU A 232 -6.26 20.53 -4.76
C GLU A 232 -5.91 19.80 -6.06
N ALA A 233 -4.66 19.91 -6.53
CA ALA A 233 -4.22 19.30 -7.79
C ALA A 233 -3.99 17.78 -7.68
N ALA A 234 -3.93 17.24 -6.46
CA ALA A 234 -3.98 15.80 -6.23
C ALA A 234 -5.39 15.20 -6.47
N ASN A 235 -6.43 16.03 -6.62
CA ASN A 235 -7.82 15.61 -6.80
C ASN A 235 -8.31 15.73 -8.25
N ASP A 236 -7.52 16.30 -9.16
CA ASP A 236 -7.79 16.32 -10.59
C ASP A 236 -6.55 15.87 -11.37
N GLY A 237 -6.73 15.22 -12.52
CA GLY A 237 -5.62 14.65 -13.28
C GLY A 237 -4.63 15.65 -13.88
N VAL A 238 -4.78 16.94 -13.58
CA VAL A 238 -3.99 18.03 -14.17
C VAL A 238 -2.53 17.94 -13.73
N LEU A 239 -2.28 17.72 -12.42
CA LEU A 239 -0.93 17.62 -11.89
C LEU A 239 -0.12 16.52 -12.57
N LEU A 240 -0.71 15.33 -12.72
CA LEU A 240 -0.05 14.21 -13.37
C LEU A 240 0.29 14.54 -14.82
N ASN A 241 -0.62 15.18 -15.56
CA ASN A 241 -0.36 15.54 -16.95
C ASN A 241 0.79 16.53 -17.10
N GLN A 242 0.80 17.61 -16.31
CA GLN A 242 1.88 18.60 -16.33
C GLN A 242 3.24 17.97 -15.99
N LEU A 243 3.26 17.11 -14.97
CA LEU A 243 4.46 16.41 -14.53
C LEU A 243 5.00 15.48 -15.62
N LEU A 244 4.11 14.75 -16.29
CA LEU A 244 4.46 13.85 -17.40
C LEU A 244 4.97 14.63 -18.62
N GLU A 245 4.32 15.74 -18.97
CA GLU A 245 4.75 16.62 -20.07
C GLU A 245 6.16 17.14 -19.82
N GLU A 246 6.41 17.74 -18.65
CA GLU A 246 7.71 18.29 -18.30
C GLU A 246 8.81 17.22 -18.31
N ALA A 247 8.56 16.08 -17.67
CA ALA A 247 9.50 14.97 -17.67
C ALA A 247 9.80 14.44 -19.07
N SER A 248 8.82 14.47 -19.98
CA SER A 248 8.99 14.03 -21.36
C SER A 248 9.84 14.98 -22.22
N LEU A 249 9.90 16.26 -21.86
CA LEU A 249 10.73 17.26 -22.54
C LEU A 249 12.21 17.13 -22.15
N GLN A 250 12.49 16.70 -20.92
CA GLN A 250 13.85 16.62 -20.38
C GLN A 250 14.57 15.31 -20.70
N THR A 251 13.85 14.28 -21.17
CA THR A 251 14.45 12.99 -21.54
C THR A 251 14.52 12.78 -23.05
N GLN A 252 15.65 12.27 -23.53
CA GLN A 252 15.78 11.77 -24.91
C GLN A 252 15.32 10.30 -25.03
N ASP A 253 15.28 9.59 -23.90
CA ASP A 253 14.83 8.21 -23.81
C ASP A 253 13.34 8.12 -23.47
N LYS A 254 12.78 6.91 -23.56
CA LYS A 254 11.40 6.68 -23.17
C LYS A 254 11.27 6.68 -21.65
N LEU A 255 10.38 7.53 -21.13
CA LEU A 255 10.00 7.49 -19.72
C LEU A 255 9.05 6.31 -19.48
N VAL A 256 9.44 5.38 -18.61
CA VAL A 256 8.64 4.19 -18.27
C VAL A 256 8.15 4.27 -16.82
N ILE A 257 6.85 4.11 -16.63
CA ILE A 257 6.17 4.10 -15.33
C ILE A 257 5.48 2.74 -15.13
N LEU A 258 5.80 2.07 -14.03
CA LEU A 258 5.21 0.80 -13.64
C LEU A 258 4.15 1.02 -12.56
N ILE A 259 2.95 0.45 -12.72
CA ILE A 259 1.87 0.57 -11.72
C ILE A 259 1.28 -0.82 -11.41
N ASP A 260 1.60 -1.37 -10.25
CA ASP A 260 1.10 -2.68 -9.83
C ASP A 260 -0.22 -2.55 -9.06
N ALA A 261 -1.05 -3.61 -9.14
CA ALA A 261 -2.29 -3.77 -8.40
C ALA A 261 -3.31 -2.63 -8.59
N LEU A 262 -3.57 -2.21 -9.84
CA LEU A 262 -4.58 -1.16 -10.11
C LEU A 262 -5.96 -1.48 -9.53
N ASP A 263 -6.34 -2.75 -9.42
CA ASP A 263 -7.61 -3.22 -8.90
C ASP A 263 -7.71 -3.20 -7.36
N GLU A 264 -6.59 -3.05 -6.65
CA GLU A 264 -6.56 -2.91 -5.19
C GLU A 264 -6.79 -1.47 -4.70
N LEU A 265 -7.02 -0.54 -5.62
CA LEU A 265 -7.31 0.86 -5.30
C LEU A 265 -8.58 0.98 -4.45
N ASP A 266 -8.49 1.74 -3.37
CA ASP A 266 -9.65 2.17 -2.61
C ASP A 266 -10.47 3.16 -3.43
N SER A 267 -11.62 2.71 -3.91
CA SER A 267 -12.53 3.48 -4.76
C SER A 267 -13.46 4.39 -3.97
N SER A 268 -13.39 4.40 -2.63
CA SER A 268 -14.26 5.24 -1.78
C SER A 268 -14.03 6.74 -1.99
N GLU A 269 -12.85 7.14 -2.45
CA GLU A 269 -12.48 8.54 -2.73
C GLU A 269 -12.74 8.97 -4.18
N LEU A 270 -13.08 8.03 -5.08
CA LEU A 270 -13.29 8.34 -6.49
C LEU A 270 -14.70 8.91 -6.72
N LYS A 271 -14.79 10.08 -7.35
CA LYS A 271 -16.05 10.56 -7.92
C LYS A 271 -16.50 9.57 -9.00
N THR A 272 -17.78 9.22 -9.02
CA THR A 272 -18.37 8.32 -10.03
C THR A 272 -17.94 8.72 -11.45
N ASN A 273 -17.53 7.74 -12.28
CA ASN A 273 -17.01 7.91 -13.66
C ASN A 273 -15.61 8.53 -13.84
N THR A 274 -14.77 8.63 -12.82
CA THR A 274 -13.37 9.09 -13.00
C THR A 274 -12.41 7.97 -13.38
N ASN A 275 -11.37 8.31 -14.15
CA ASN A 275 -10.25 7.42 -14.40
C ASN A 275 -9.52 7.17 -13.07
N ALA A 276 -9.50 5.92 -12.60
CA ALA A 276 -9.04 5.52 -11.26
C ALA A 276 -7.64 6.04 -10.86
N PHE A 277 -6.76 6.32 -11.83
CA PHE A 277 -5.41 6.84 -11.57
C PHE A 277 -5.15 8.17 -12.28
N PHE A 278 -6.19 8.82 -12.77
CA PHE A 278 -6.11 10.05 -13.58
C PHE A 278 -5.16 9.96 -14.79
N LEU A 279 -4.87 8.75 -15.27
CA LEU A 279 -3.97 8.55 -16.41
C LEU A 279 -4.51 9.28 -17.65
N PRO A 280 -3.67 10.03 -18.39
CA PRO A 280 -4.14 10.75 -19.56
C PRO A 280 -4.61 9.79 -20.65
N LYS A 281 -5.68 10.16 -21.36
CA LYS A 281 -6.14 9.38 -22.53
C LYS A 281 -5.07 9.30 -23.62
N GLN A 282 -4.28 10.36 -23.78
CA GLN A 282 -3.12 10.44 -24.67
C GLN A 282 -1.88 10.77 -23.86
N LEU A 283 -0.90 9.88 -23.87
CA LEU A 283 0.36 10.10 -23.18
C LEU A 283 1.29 10.98 -24.06
N PRO A 284 2.06 11.91 -23.46
CA PRO A 284 3.30 12.39 -24.07
C PRO A 284 4.28 11.21 -24.22
N LYS A 285 5.53 11.39 -24.69
CA LYS A 285 6.50 10.30 -25.01
C LYS A 285 6.84 9.38 -23.80
N ILE A 286 5.89 8.56 -23.37
CA ILE A 286 5.85 7.85 -22.08
C ILE A 286 5.17 6.50 -22.28
N PHE A 287 5.63 5.49 -21.54
CA PHE A 287 4.99 4.18 -21.47
C PHE A 287 4.58 3.81 -20.05
N THR A 288 3.33 3.40 -19.88
CA THR A 288 2.80 2.95 -18.58
C THR A 288 2.47 1.46 -18.62
N LEU A 289 3.01 0.69 -17.66
CA LEU A 289 2.75 -0.74 -17.50
C LEU A 289 1.83 -0.99 -16.28
N SER A 290 0.66 -1.61 -16.47
CA SER A 290 -0.27 -1.91 -15.37
C SER A 290 -0.78 -3.34 -15.32
N LEU A 291 -1.01 -3.91 -14.11
CA LEU A 291 -1.85 -5.10 -13.76
C LEU A 291 -2.03 -5.40 -12.25
N PRO A 292 -2.95 -6.30 -11.72
CA PRO A 292 -3.90 -7.30 -12.30
C PRO A 292 -5.34 -6.85 -12.65
N ARG A 293 -6.10 -7.68 -13.38
CA ARG A 293 -7.55 -7.90 -13.18
C ARG A 293 -7.93 -9.35 -13.52
N VAL A 294 -8.72 -9.97 -12.64
CA VAL A 294 -9.52 -11.18 -12.89
C VAL A 294 -10.88 -10.72 -13.41
N VAL A 295 -11.24 -11.14 -14.63
CA VAL A 295 -12.62 -11.16 -15.18
C VAL A 295 -13.25 -9.80 -15.60
N ASN A 296 -13.82 -9.78 -16.82
CA ASN A 296 -14.80 -8.83 -17.39
C ASN A 296 -14.41 -7.37 -17.79
N LEU A 297 -13.34 -7.16 -18.56
CA LEU A 297 -13.08 -5.85 -19.23
C LEU A 297 -12.98 -5.92 -20.77
N ILE A 298 -13.38 -7.04 -21.40
CA ILE A 298 -13.12 -7.29 -22.83
C ILE A 298 -14.32 -6.90 -23.71
N SER A 299 -14.82 -5.67 -23.57
CA SER A 299 -15.57 -5.04 -24.67
C SER A 299 -14.74 -3.99 -25.41
N ASP A 300 -13.74 -3.38 -24.75
CA ASP A 300 -13.18 -2.10 -25.22
C ASP A 300 -11.79 -2.20 -25.86
N PHE A 301 -11.19 -3.40 -25.92
CA PHE A 301 -9.94 -3.61 -26.65
C PHE A 301 -10.23 -3.97 -28.11
N THR A 302 -10.38 -2.97 -28.98
CA THR A 302 -10.33 -3.18 -30.42
C THR A 302 -8.90 -3.56 -30.83
N SER A 303 -8.68 -4.87 -31.00
CA SER A 303 -7.60 -5.50 -31.78
C SER A 303 -6.20 -4.85 -31.74
N GLN A 304 -5.23 -5.49 -31.04
CA GLN A 304 -3.84 -5.59 -31.53
C GLN A 304 -3.02 -6.67 -30.78
N LYS A 305 -2.34 -7.52 -31.57
CA LYS A 305 -1.44 -8.67 -31.26
C LYS A 305 -1.29 -9.08 -29.78
N GLY A 306 -2.11 -10.03 -29.34
CA GLY A 306 -1.86 -10.79 -28.09
C GLY A 306 -1.16 -12.12 -28.36
N ARG A 307 0.02 -12.35 -27.76
CA ARG A 307 0.63 -13.68 -27.67
C ARG A 307 0.21 -14.36 -26.37
N LYS A 308 -0.29 -15.60 -26.44
CA LYS A 308 -0.66 -16.42 -25.27
C LYS A 308 0.45 -17.44 -25.02
N ARG A 309 1.21 -17.28 -23.93
CA ARG A 309 2.13 -18.31 -23.39
C ARG A 309 2.13 -18.21 -21.85
N ASP A 310 2.09 -19.35 -21.17
CA ASP A 310 2.17 -19.48 -19.70
C ASP A 310 1.11 -18.70 -18.90
N HIS A 311 -0.16 -18.80 -19.29
CA HIS A 311 -1.31 -18.15 -18.62
C HIS A 311 -1.23 -16.62 -18.49
N ILE A 312 -0.25 -16.00 -19.17
CA ILE A 312 -0.08 -14.56 -19.25
C ILE A 312 -0.42 -14.09 -20.68
N ARG A 313 -1.15 -12.98 -20.77
CA ARG A 313 -1.45 -12.26 -22.02
C ARG A 313 -0.84 -10.87 -21.93
N ILE A 314 -0.36 -10.33 -23.04
CA ILE A 314 0.14 -8.94 -23.12
C ILE A 314 -0.77 -8.19 -24.07
N PHE A 315 -1.24 -7.02 -23.63
CA PHE A 315 -2.06 -6.10 -24.39
C PHE A 315 -1.31 -4.78 -24.51
N ILE A 316 -1.33 -4.21 -25.70
CA ILE A 316 -0.63 -2.96 -26.03
C ILE A 316 -1.65 -2.04 -26.68
N SER A 317 -1.73 -0.79 -26.23
CA SER A 317 -2.65 0.22 -26.76
C SER A 317 -1.99 1.60 -26.77
N LYS A 318 -2.31 2.44 -27.76
CA LYS A 318 -1.91 3.86 -27.75
C LYS A 318 -2.75 4.72 -26.79
N GLN A 319 -3.95 4.26 -26.42
CA GLN A 319 -4.88 4.99 -25.56
C GLN A 319 -5.25 4.18 -24.31
N TYR A 320 -5.49 4.88 -23.20
CA TYR A 320 -5.95 4.23 -21.97
C TYR A 320 -7.41 3.78 -22.11
N PRO A 321 -7.74 2.50 -21.88
CA PRO A 321 -9.09 1.97 -22.11
C PRO A 321 -10.15 2.41 -21.08
N GLY A 322 -9.78 3.16 -20.04
CA GLY A 322 -10.71 3.56 -18.98
C GLY A 322 -11.14 2.40 -18.07
N CYS A 323 -11.76 2.71 -16.93
CA CYS A 323 -12.27 1.68 -16.00
C CYS A 323 -13.73 1.31 -16.29
N HIS A 324 -14.53 2.20 -16.91
CA HIS A 324 -15.96 2.03 -17.22
C HIS A 324 -16.29 2.60 -18.62
N SER A 325 -16.33 1.75 -19.64
CA SER A 325 -17.20 1.95 -20.80
C SER A 325 -17.93 0.64 -21.07
N ILE A 326 -19.27 0.69 -21.05
CA ILE A 326 -20.15 -0.38 -21.49
C ILE A 326 -20.74 0.15 -22.79
N TYR A 327 -20.30 -0.38 -23.94
CA TYR A 327 -20.95 -0.13 -25.24
C TYR A 327 -21.05 -1.41 -26.06
N PRO A 328 -22.10 -1.55 -26.91
CA PRO A 328 -22.49 -2.83 -27.50
C PRO A 328 -21.72 -3.15 -28.80
N GLY A 329 -21.30 -4.40 -28.92
CA GLY A 329 -21.22 -5.11 -30.20
C GLY A 329 -19.87 -5.16 -30.92
N THR A 330 -19.34 -6.37 -31.11
CA THR A 330 -19.49 -7.18 -32.35
C THR A 330 -18.38 -8.24 -32.35
N ILE A 331 -18.77 -9.51 -32.30
CA ILE A 331 -17.85 -10.66 -32.39
C ILE A 331 -17.62 -10.95 -33.86
N ILE A 332 -16.38 -10.76 -34.33
CA ILE A 332 -15.92 -11.33 -35.60
C ILE A 332 -14.98 -12.48 -35.23
N ARG A 333 -15.32 -13.67 -35.74
CA ARG A 333 -14.73 -14.97 -35.41
C ARG A 333 -13.26 -15.09 -35.78
#